data_AF-X1JNW1-F1
#
_entry.id   AF-X1JNW1-F1
#
_cell.length_a   1.000
_cell.length_b   1.000
_cell.length_c   1.000
_cell.angle_alpha   90.00
_cell.angle_beta   90.00
_cell.angle_gamma   90.00
#
_symmetry.space_group_name_H-M   'P 1'
#
loop_
_entity.id
_entity.type
_entity.pdbx_description
1 polymer ?
#
loop_
_entity_poly.entity_id
_entity_poly.type
_entity_poly.pdbx_seq_one_letter_code
_entity_poly.pdbx_strand_id
1 'polypeptide(L)'
;VSAITIGSGGSAGREGPIAQIGSTVGSYIGNIFKLEPQQKKLLVVCGLSAGIAGTFNAPLGGAIFGMEILLRGIGIFNAMPVILASVVGVAVSASFLGQETAFHLSDIVLWKPQELPLFLLLGVIFGLISVIWVKVFYGSETIFEKIKIPESLKMGVGGLLTGVLIMFFPVYGIAGVGYEGIDLALAGSLAIGFAFLLGAIKILATSFTIGSGGSGGIFAPSLFIGAMFGVGFGGLFKLAFPLLV
;
A
#
# COMPACT_ATOMS: atom_id res chain seq x y z
N VAL A 1 14.50 -1.08 -11.98
CA VAL A 1 13.18 -1.15 -12.65
C VAL A 1 12.13 -0.38 -11.88
N SER A 2 11.88 -0.67 -10.59
CA SER A 2 10.82 0.01 -9.83
C SER A 2 11.00 1.53 -9.72
N ALA A 3 12.23 2.02 -9.60
CA ALA A 3 12.53 3.45 -9.63
C ALA A 3 12.11 4.12 -10.95
N ILE A 4 12.26 3.42 -12.08
CA ILE A 4 11.82 3.93 -13.40
C ILE A 4 10.30 3.90 -13.47
N THR A 5 9.66 2.77 -13.13
CA THR A 5 8.19 2.62 -13.16
C THR A 5 7.50 3.67 -12.29
N ILE A 6 7.94 3.83 -11.03
CA ILE A 6 7.34 4.78 -10.09
C ILE A 6 7.74 6.21 -10.47
N GLY A 7 9.02 6.45 -10.78
CA GLY A 7 9.54 7.77 -11.14
C GLY A 7 8.98 8.34 -12.43
N SER A 8 8.57 7.50 -13.38
CA SER A 8 7.87 7.92 -14.60
C SER A 8 6.36 8.09 -14.41
N GLY A 9 5.85 8.00 -13.18
CA GLY A 9 4.44 8.20 -12.84
C GLY A 9 3.57 6.95 -12.87
N GLY A 10 4.13 5.77 -13.08
CA GLY A 10 3.39 4.50 -13.02
C GLY A 10 2.71 4.32 -11.66
N SER A 11 1.45 3.88 -11.67
CA SER A 11 0.68 3.68 -10.43
C SER A 11 1.19 2.45 -9.69
N ALA A 12 2.07 2.67 -8.72
CA ALA A 12 2.65 1.64 -7.88
C ALA A 12 3.22 2.23 -6.59
N GLY A 13 3.32 1.40 -5.56
CA GLY A 13 3.87 1.73 -4.26
C GLY A 13 5.38 1.50 -4.16
N ARG A 14 6.05 2.28 -3.31
CA ARG A 14 7.47 2.12 -2.99
C ARG A 14 7.75 1.06 -1.92
N GLU A 15 6.69 0.58 -1.25
CA GLU A 15 6.74 -0.32 -0.11
C GLU A 15 7.19 -1.73 -0.48
N GLY A 16 6.83 -2.19 -1.68
CA GLY A 16 7.30 -3.49 -2.21
C GLY A 16 8.83 -3.49 -2.38
N PRO A 17 9.39 -2.55 -3.17
CA PRO A 17 10.84 -2.42 -3.33
C PRO A 17 11.61 -2.25 -2.02
N ILE A 18 11.17 -1.38 -1.10
CA ILE A 18 11.87 -1.16 0.17
C ILE A 18 11.80 -2.39 1.09
N ALA A 19 10.67 -3.11 1.11
CA ALA A 19 10.54 -4.37 1.84
C ALA A 19 11.51 -5.43 1.32
N GLN A 20 11.67 -5.54 -0.01
CA GLN A 20 12.61 -6.46 -0.63
C GLN A 20 14.06 -6.06 -0.33
N ILE A 21 14.42 -4.79 -0.49
CA ILE A 21 15.77 -4.30 -0.19
C ILE A 21 16.13 -4.58 1.28
N GLY A 22 15.23 -4.22 2.21
CA GLY A 22 15.43 -4.48 3.64
C GLY A 22 15.58 -5.98 3.94
N SER A 23 14.70 -6.80 3.38
CA SER A 23 14.75 -8.27 3.48
C SER A 23 16.09 -8.83 2.98
N THR A 24 16.58 -8.33 1.85
CA THR A 24 17.86 -8.76 1.24
C THR A 24 19.04 -8.40 2.13
N VAL A 25 19.06 -7.20 2.72
CA VAL A 25 20.11 -6.82 3.68
C VAL A 25 20.12 -7.75 4.89
N GLY A 26 18.94 -8.05 5.46
CA GLY A 26 18.81 -9.00 6.57
C GLY A 26 19.30 -10.41 6.20
N SER A 27 18.92 -10.90 5.03
CA SER A 27 19.38 -12.20 4.50
C SER A 27 20.89 -12.24 4.30
N TYR A 28 21.46 -11.17 3.74
CA TYR A 28 22.88 -11.03 3.45
C TYR A 28 23.72 -11.05 4.74
N ILE A 29 23.31 -10.29 5.75
CA ILE A 29 23.94 -10.31 7.08
C ILE A 29 23.88 -11.73 7.66
N GLY A 30 22.72 -12.38 7.60
CA GLY A 30 22.57 -13.74 8.08
C GLY A 30 23.48 -14.76 7.36
N ASN A 31 23.75 -14.55 6.07
CA ASN A 31 24.69 -15.37 5.29
C ASN A 31 26.14 -15.12 5.69
N ILE A 32 26.56 -13.87 5.89
CA ILE A 32 27.91 -13.51 6.36
C ILE A 32 28.23 -14.23 7.67
N PHE A 33 27.31 -14.18 8.64
CA PHE A 33 27.49 -14.80 9.95
C PHE A 33 27.14 -16.30 9.98
N LYS A 34 26.81 -16.90 8.83
CA LYS A 34 26.46 -18.33 8.69
C LYS A 34 25.39 -18.79 9.70
N LEU A 35 24.40 -17.94 9.95
CA LEU A 35 23.37 -18.18 10.96
C LEU A 35 22.44 -19.34 10.57
N GLU A 36 21.74 -19.89 11.55
CA GLU A 36 20.73 -20.91 11.31
C GLU A 36 19.54 -20.34 10.52
N PRO A 37 18.78 -21.18 9.78
CA PRO A 37 17.66 -20.72 8.96
C PRO A 37 16.63 -19.89 9.72
N GLN A 38 16.33 -20.23 10.98
CA GLN A 38 15.39 -19.48 11.81
C GLN A 38 15.90 -18.07 12.14
N GLN A 39 17.18 -17.93 12.45
CA GLN A 39 17.83 -16.64 12.74
C GLN A 39 17.93 -15.78 11.48
N LYS A 40 18.28 -16.40 10.33
CA LYS A 40 18.26 -15.69 9.03
C LYS A 40 16.86 -15.18 8.71
N LYS A 41 15.82 -16.00 8.92
CA LYS A 41 14.43 -15.60 8.72
C LYS A 41 14.05 -14.41 9.61
N LEU A 42 14.49 -14.41 10.87
CA LEU A 42 14.29 -13.28 11.78
C LEU A 42 14.96 -12.00 11.26
N LEU A 43 16.21 -12.08 10.79
CA LEU A 43 16.91 -10.91 10.21
C LEU A 43 16.23 -10.37 8.95
N VAL A 44 15.72 -11.26 8.09
CA VAL A 44 14.91 -10.88 6.92
C VAL A 44 13.69 -10.07 7.36
N VAL A 45 12.99 -10.53 8.39
CA VAL A 45 11.82 -9.83 8.94
C VAL A 45 12.21 -8.49 9.56
N CYS A 46 13.31 -8.43 10.31
CA CYS A 46 13.84 -7.18 10.86
C CYS A 46 14.13 -6.17 9.76
N GLY A 47 14.78 -6.59 8.68
CA GLY A 47 15.10 -5.74 7.53
C GLY A 47 13.86 -5.24 6.79
N LEU A 48 12.89 -6.13 6.52
CA LEU A 48 11.59 -5.76 5.96
C LEU A 48 10.90 -4.71 6.84
N SER A 49 10.81 -4.98 8.14
CA SER A 49 10.07 -4.14 9.09
C SER A 49 10.72 -2.77 9.25
N ALA A 50 12.06 -2.71 9.29
CA ALA A 50 12.82 -1.46 9.26
C ALA A 50 12.54 -0.62 8.00
N GLY A 51 12.51 -1.25 6.82
CA GLY A 51 12.23 -0.58 5.56
C GLY A 51 10.80 -0.03 5.49
N ILE A 52 9.80 -0.85 5.86
CA ILE A 52 8.40 -0.43 5.89
C ILE A 52 8.17 0.65 6.95
N ALA A 53 8.66 0.45 8.17
CA ALA A 53 8.51 1.43 9.25
C ALA A 53 9.12 2.78 8.87
N GLY A 54 10.34 2.78 8.33
CA GLY A 54 11.03 3.99 7.87
C GLY A 54 10.32 4.70 6.71
N THR A 55 9.50 3.99 5.93
CA THR A 55 8.72 4.57 4.84
C THR A 55 7.52 5.38 5.35
N PHE A 56 6.90 4.92 6.44
CA PHE A 56 5.67 5.50 6.98
C PHE A 56 5.86 6.32 8.26
N ASN A 57 7.08 6.39 8.79
CA ASN A 57 7.36 6.88 10.14
C ASN A 57 6.48 6.15 11.19
N ALA A 58 6.29 4.83 11.01
CA ALA A 58 5.35 4.02 11.78
C ALA A 58 6.03 2.73 12.32
N PRO A 59 6.80 2.83 13.43
CA PRO A 59 7.57 1.69 13.97
C PRO A 59 6.72 0.46 14.29
N LEU A 60 5.59 0.65 14.98
CA LEU A 60 4.72 -0.46 15.38
C LEU A 60 4.02 -1.10 14.17
N GLY A 61 3.54 -0.28 13.23
CA GLY A 61 2.88 -0.75 12.01
C GLY A 61 3.83 -1.60 11.16
N GLY A 62 5.06 -1.13 10.94
CA GLY A 62 6.09 -1.89 10.21
C GLY A 62 6.47 -3.20 10.90
N ALA A 63 6.60 -3.20 12.23
CA ALA A 63 6.92 -4.40 13.00
C ALA A 63 5.82 -5.47 12.89
N ILE A 64 4.55 -5.08 13.11
CA ILE A 64 3.41 -6.01 13.04
C ILE A 64 3.27 -6.56 11.61
N PHE A 65 3.37 -5.69 10.60
CA PHE A 65 3.31 -6.07 9.19
C PHE A 65 4.36 -7.13 8.84
N GLY A 66 5.62 -6.91 9.22
CA GLY A 66 6.69 -7.87 8.95
C GLY A 66 6.49 -9.21 9.66
N MET A 67 6.06 -9.19 10.91
CA MET A 67 5.80 -10.41 11.69
C MET A 67 4.65 -11.22 11.11
N GLU A 68 3.54 -10.57 10.74
CA GLU A 68 2.35 -11.27 10.25
C GLU A 68 2.56 -11.90 8.87
N ILE A 69 3.23 -11.20 7.96
CA ILE A 69 3.43 -11.66 6.59
C ILE A 69 4.48 -12.77 6.48
N LEU A 70 5.62 -12.62 7.17
CA LEU A 70 6.76 -13.53 7.00
C LEU A 70 6.90 -14.59 8.09
N LEU A 71 6.54 -14.30 9.35
CA LEU A 71 6.77 -15.23 10.46
C LEU A 71 5.62 -16.21 10.72
N ARG A 72 4.36 -15.91 10.32
CA ARG A 72 3.17 -16.78 10.46
C ARG A 72 3.26 -17.72 11.69
N GLY A 73 3.20 -17.14 12.88
CA GLY A 73 3.38 -17.87 14.15
C GLY A 73 4.25 -17.05 15.10
N ILE A 74 3.62 -16.25 15.95
CA ILE A 74 4.30 -15.32 16.86
C ILE A 74 4.85 -16.10 18.05
N GLY A 75 6.17 -16.28 18.11
CA GLY A 75 6.86 -16.47 19.39
C GLY A 75 7.21 -15.11 19.97
N ILE A 76 6.79 -14.82 21.21
CA ILE A 76 6.99 -13.52 21.90
C ILE A 76 8.46 -13.05 21.86
N PHE A 77 9.41 -13.98 21.94
CA PHE A 77 10.85 -13.68 21.93
C PHE A 77 11.38 -13.14 20.59
N ASN A 78 10.68 -13.40 19.49
CA ASN A 78 11.09 -12.92 18.16
C ASN A 78 10.55 -11.51 17.84
N ALA A 79 9.63 -10.97 18.66
CA ALA A 79 9.03 -9.66 18.41
C ALA A 79 9.98 -8.50 18.76
N MET A 80 10.76 -8.65 19.84
CA MET A 80 11.64 -7.58 20.33
C MET A 80 12.67 -7.12 19.28
N PRO A 81 13.43 -8.02 18.62
CA PRO A 81 14.37 -7.61 17.57
C PRO A 81 13.70 -6.90 16.39
N VAL A 82 12.49 -7.31 16.03
CA VAL A 82 11.73 -6.73 14.92
C VAL A 82 11.24 -5.32 15.25
N ILE A 83 10.73 -5.12 16.46
CA ILE A 83 10.31 -3.79 16.95
C ILE A 83 11.51 -2.85 17.01
N LEU A 84 12.63 -3.29 17.58
CA LEU A 84 13.85 -2.47 17.66
C LEU A 84 14.37 -2.11 16.26
N ALA A 85 14.43 -3.07 15.33
CA ALA A 85 14.82 -2.80 13.96
C ALA A 85 13.90 -1.77 13.28
N SER A 86 12.59 -1.85 13.55
CA SER A 86 11.60 -0.90 13.02
C SER A 86 11.82 0.52 13.56
N VAL A 87 12.10 0.66 14.86
CA VAL A 87 12.44 1.94 15.49
C VAL A 87 13.74 2.52 14.91
N VAL A 88 14.77 1.69 14.72
CA VAL A 88 16.03 2.12 14.10
C VAL A 88 15.81 2.55 12.64
N GLY A 89 15.02 1.79 11.87
CA GLY A 89 14.67 2.16 10.50
C GLY A 89 13.98 3.52 10.40
N VAL A 90 13.07 3.80 11.33
CA VAL A 90 12.44 5.12 11.46
C VAL A 90 13.43 6.20 11.86
N ALA A 91 14.26 5.96 12.87
CA ALA A 91 15.25 6.95 13.33
C ALA A 91 16.23 7.33 12.21
N VAL A 92 16.69 6.35 11.43
CA VAL A 92 17.55 6.57 10.27
C VAL A 92 16.80 7.32 9.17
N SER A 93 15.58 6.89 8.81
CA SER A 93 14.78 7.60 7.80
C SER A 93 14.55 9.06 8.20
N ALA A 94 14.20 9.29 9.46
CA ALA A 94 13.95 10.61 10.01
C ALA A 94 15.18 11.52 10.01
N SER A 95 16.39 10.99 10.15
CA SER A 95 17.60 11.80 10.08
C SER A 95 17.90 12.34 8.68
N PHE A 96 17.36 11.71 7.63
CA PHE A 96 17.57 12.13 6.23
C PHE A 96 16.34 12.83 5.62
N LEU A 97 15.13 12.40 5.98
CA LEU A 97 13.88 12.82 5.34
C LEU A 97 12.99 13.66 6.27
N GLY A 98 13.35 13.80 7.54
CA GLY A 98 12.53 14.47 8.56
C GLY A 98 11.51 13.54 9.25
N GLN A 99 10.83 14.06 10.27
CA GLN A 99 9.91 13.31 11.13
C GLN A 99 8.44 13.41 10.71
N GLU A 100 8.16 13.74 9.46
CA GLU A 100 6.77 13.87 9.00
C GLU A 100 6.08 12.50 8.95
N THR A 101 4.82 12.48 9.36
CA THR A 101 3.95 11.30 9.19
C THR A 101 3.48 11.21 7.75
N ALA A 102 3.24 9.98 7.25
CA ALA A 102 2.81 9.80 5.87
C ALA A 102 1.44 10.44 5.54
N PHE A 103 0.59 10.65 6.55
CA PHE A 103 -0.75 11.22 6.41
C PHE A 103 -1.04 12.16 7.58
N HIS A 104 -1.69 13.29 7.30
CA HIS A 104 -2.12 14.24 8.33
C HIS A 104 -3.64 14.17 8.50
N LEU A 105 -4.09 13.89 9.73
CA LEU A 105 -5.50 13.97 10.09
C LEU A 105 -5.78 15.35 10.66
N SER A 106 -6.72 16.09 10.06
CA SER A 106 -7.07 17.44 10.50
C SER A 106 -7.92 17.46 11.77
N ASP A 107 -8.72 16.42 12.00
CA ASP A 107 -9.70 16.38 13.09
C ASP A 107 -9.58 15.11 13.95
N ILE A 108 -9.85 15.27 15.25
CA ILE A 108 -10.01 14.14 16.16
C ILE A 108 -11.34 13.46 15.82
N VAL A 109 -11.27 12.24 15.27
CA VAL A 109 -12.44 11.43 14.95
C VAL A 109 -13.03 10.86 16.23
N LEU A 110 -14.18 11.38 16.66
CA LEU A 110 -14.99 10.80 17.72
C LEU A 110 -15.91 9.73 17.10
N TRP A 111 -15.93 8.54 17.68
CA TRP A 111 -16.80 7.44 17.26
C TRP A 111 -17.74 7.06 18.40
N LYS A 112 -18.96 6.65 18.07
CA LYS A 112 -19.92 6.11 19.03
C LYS A 112 -19.92 4.57 18.97
N PRO A 113 -20.08 3.86 20.09
CA PRO A 113 -20.22 2.40 20.08
C PRO A 113 -21.35 1.86 19.20
N GLN A 114 -22.36 2.68 18.94
CA GLN A 114 -23.49 2.34 18.05
C GLN A 114 -23.08 2.26 16.57
N GLU A 115 -21.92 2.79 16.17
CA GLU A 115 -21.38 2.71 14.81
C GLU A 115 -20.69 1.37 14.53
N LEU A 116 -20.40 0.56 15.55
CA LEU A 116 -19.71 -0.73 15.40
C LEU A 116 -20.37 -1.68 14.38
N PRO A 117 -21.72 -1.81 14.30
CA PRO A 117 -22.36 -2.59 13.25
C PRO A 117 -22.08 -2.07 11.83
N LEU A 118 -21.94 -0.75 11.66
CA LEU A 118 -21.57 -0.15 10.37
C LEU A 118 -20.10 -0.45 10.03
N PHE A 119 -19.20 -0.46 11.01
CA PHE A 119 -17.81 -0.88 10.78
C PHE A 119 -17.70 -2.36 10.45
N LEU A 120 -18.54 -3.22 11.06
CA LEU A 120 -18.62 -4.63 10.70
C LEU A 120 -19.09 -4.81 9.24
N LEU A 121 -20.14 -4.08 8.85
CA LEU A 121 -20.64 -4.06 7.48
C LEU A 121 -19.55 -3.57 6.50
N LEU A 122 -18.83 -2.51 6.87
CA LEU A 122 -17.73 -1.96 6.10
C LEU A 122 -16.61 -3.00 5.92
N GLY A 123 -16.30 -3.78 6.96
CA GLY A 123 -15.36 -4.90 6.89
C GLY A 123 -15.77 -5.97 5.87
N VAL A 124 -17.05 -6.35 5.83
CA VAL A 124 -17.58 -7.28 4.82
C VAL A 124 -17.47 -6.69 3.42
N ILE A 125 -17.83 -5.42 3.25
CA ILE A 125 -17.75 -4.70 1.97
C ILE A 125 -16.30 -4.64 1.48
N PHE A 126 -15.34 -4.25 2.33
CA PHE A 126 -13.93 -4.23 1.96
C PHE A 126 -13.37 -5.62 1.67
N GLY A 127 -13.84 -6.65 2.37
CA GLY A 127 -13.56 -8.05 2.05
C GLY A 127 -13.94 -8.37 0.59
N LEU A 128 -15.14 -7.98 0.16
CA LEU A 128 -15.59 -8.18 -1.23
C LEU A 128 -14.79 -7.34 -2.24
N ILE A 129 -14.53 -6.07 -1.91
CA ILE A 129 -13.71 -5.18 -2.76
C ILE A 129 -12.30 -5.75 -2.93
N SER A 130 -11.71 -6.33 -1.88
CA SER A 130 -10.39 -6.96 -1.96
C SER A 130 -10.38 -8.13 -2.95
N VAL A 131 -11.44 -8.94 -3.01
CA VAL A 131 -11.57 -10.03 -3.99
C VAL A 131 -11.63 -9.48 -5.40
N ILE A 132 -12.38 -8.39 -5.63
CA ILE A 132 -12.45 -7.73 -6.94
C ILE A 132 -11.08 -7.18 -7.32
N TRP A 133 -10.42 -6.47 -6.41
CA TRP A 133 -9.08 -5.90 -6.60
C TRP A 133 -8.07 -6.99 -7.02
N VAL A 134 -8.00 -8.07 -6.26
CA VAL A 134 -7.10 -9.21 -6.52
C VAL A 134 -7.41 -9.87 -7.87
N LYS A 135 -8.69 -10.10 -8.19
CA LYS A 135 -9.09 -10.71 -9.47
C LYS A 135 -8.77 -9.83 -10.67
N VAL A 136 -9.00 -8.53 -10.57
CA VAL A 136 -8.68 -7.57 -11.64
C VAL A 136 -7.16 -7.49 -11.84
N PHE A 137 -6.40 -7.42 -10.74
CA PHE A 137 -4.95 -7.38 -10.78
C PHE A 137 -4.36 -8.62 -11.48
N TYR A 138 -4.62 -9.84 -10.98
CA TYR A 138 -4.11 -11.07 -11.59
C TYR A 138 -4.73 -11.36 -12.97
N GLY A 139 -5.98 -10.93 -13.19
CA GLY A 139 -6.62 -10.98 -14.49
C GLY A 139 -5.86 -10.14 -15.53
N SER A 140 -5.39 -8.95 -15.14
CA SER A 140 -4.59 -8.09 -16.01
C SER A 140 -3.24 -8.72 -16.36
N GLU A 141 -2.53 -9.30 -15.39
CA GLU A 141 -1.30 -10.07 -15.63
C GLU A 141 -1.55 -11.18 -16.65
N THR A 142 -2.60 -11.99 -16.42
CA THR A 142 -2.97 -13.09 -17.32
C THR A 142 -3.29 -12.60 -18.75
N ILE A 143 -3.94 -11.44 -18.88
CA ILE A 143 -4.24 -10.84 -20.18
C ILE A 143 -2.94 -10.43 -20.88
N PHE A 144 -2.07 -9.69 -20.21
CA PHE A 144 -0.80 -9.25 -20.79
C PHE A 144 0.14 -10.42 -21.11
N GLU A 145 0.15 -11.48 -20.31
CA GLU A 145 0.89 -12.71 -20.61
C GLU A 145 0.43 -13.36 -21.91
N LYS A 146 -0.89 -13.43 -22.15
CA LYS A 146 -1.47 -14.02 -23.38
C LYS A 146 -1.17 -13.23 -24.65
N ILE A 147 -0.89 -11.93 -24.56
CA ILE A 147 -0.53 -11.10 -25.71
C ILE A 147 0.89 -11.47 -26.18
N LYS A 148 0.99 -11.96 -27.42
CA LYS A 148 2.27 -12.38 -28.04
C LYS A 148 3.04 -11.19 -28.63
N ILE A 149 3.46 -10.26 -27.78
CA ILE A 149 4.34 -9.13 -28.14
C ILE A 149 5.57 -9.10 -27.21
N PRO A 150 6.67 -8.42 -27.59
CA PRO A 150 7.84 -8.28 -26.72
C PRO A 150 7.48 -7.61 -25.39
N GLU A 151 8.15 -8.01 -24.29
CA GLU A 151 7.87 -7.49 -22.94
C GLU A 151 7.98 -5.97 -22.85
N SER A 152 8.96 -5.36 -23.53
CA SER A 152 9.11 -3.91 -23.61
C SER A 152 7.88 -3.22 -24.21
N LEU A 153 7.24 -3.82 -25.21
CA LEU A 153 6.03 -3.28 -25.82
C LEU A 153 4.82 -3.48 -24.91
N LYS A 154 4.74 -4.59 -24.15
CA LYS A 154 3.70 -4.78 -23.13
C LYS A 154 3.76 -3.65 -22.10
N MET A 155 4.95 -3.39 -21.55
CA MET A 155 5.17 -2.28 -20.61
C MET A 155 4.79 -0.92 -21.22
N GLY A 156 5.12 -0.70 -22.51
CA GLY A 156 4.72 0.51 -23.24
C GLY A 156 3.20 0.66 -23.36
N VAL A 157 2.48 -0.43 -23.67
CA VAL A 157 1.01 -0.44 -23.73
C VAL A 157 0.39 -0.19 -22.35
N GLY A 158 0.87 -0.87 -21.31
CA GLY A 158 0.40 -0.66 -19.95
C GLY A 158 0.66 0.76 -19.46
N GLY A 159 1.86 1.30 -19.74
CA GLY A 159 2.21 2.69 -19.46
C GLY A 159 1.34 3.69 -20.21
N LEU A 160 1.00 3.44 -21.48
CA LEU A 160 0.08 4.28 -22.25
C LEU A 160 -1.34 4.25 -21.66
N LEU A 161 -1.87 3.07 -21.32
CA LEU A 161 -3.18 2.94 -20.69
C LEU A 161 -3.24 3.66 -19.34
N THR A 162 -2.23 3.46 -18.48
CA THR A 162 -2.10 4.19 -17.21
C THR A 162 -1.97 5.69 -17.46
N GLY A 163 -1.18 6.12 -18.44
CA GLY A 163 -0.98 7.52 -18.79
C GLY A 163 -2.27 8.22 -19.22
N VAL A 164 -3.10 7.54 -20.02
CA VAL A 164 -4.44 8.05 -20.38
C VAL A 164 -5.31 8.24 -19.14
N LEU A 165 -5.31 7.31 -18.20
CA LEU A 165 -6.05 7.47 -16.94
C LEU A 165 -5.52 8.64 -16.11
N ILE A 166 -4.20 8.79 -16.00
CA ILE A 166 -3.56 9.88 -15.27
C ILE A 166 -3.90 11.23 -15.92
N MET A 167 -3.97 11.32 -17.25
CA MET A 167 -4.29 12.56 -17.95
C MET A 167 -5.64 13.15 -17.54
N PHE A 168 -6.64 12.30 -17.24
CA PHE A 168 -7.96 12.76 -16.77
C PHE A 168 -8.00 13.06 -15.26
N PHE A 169 -7.08 12.49 -14.48
CA PHE A 169 -7.06 12.62 -13.01
C PHE A 169 -5.66 12.98 -12.45
N PRO A 170 -4.98 14.02 -12.97
CA PRO A 170 -3.55 14.24 -12.72
C PRO A 170 -3.24 14.61 -11.26
N VAL A 171 -4.16 15.29 -10.58
CA VAL A 171 -3.97 15.81 -9.21
C VAL A 171 -4.55 14.91 -8.11
N TYR A 172 -5.16 13.78 -8.47
CA TYR A 172 -5.90 12.93 -7.52
C TYR A 172 -5.10 11.71 -7.06
N GLY A 173 -3.78 11.72 -7.21
CA GLY A 173 -2.92 10.61 -6.76
C GLY A 173 -3.10 9.30 -7.55
N ILE A 174 -3.59 9.35 -8.80
CA ILE A 174 -3.62 8.18 -9.67
C ILE A 174 -2.20 7.81 -10.13
N ALA A 175 -1.38 8.81 -10.45
CA ALA A 175 0.04 8.63 -10.74
C ALA A 175 0.82 8.25 -9.48
N GLY A 176 1.87 7.45 -9.65
CA GLY A 176 2.79 7.10 -8.56
C GLY A 176 2.12 6.41 -7.37
N VAL A 177 2.61 6.75 -6.17
CA VAL A 177 2.23 6.11 -4.90
C VAL A 177 0.79 6.43 -4.52
N GLY A 178 0.38 7.70 -4.71
CA GLY A 178 -1.01 8.17 -4.54
C GLY A 178 -1.35 8.79 -3.19
N TYR A 179 -0.37 9.09 -2.34
CA TYR A 179 -0.63 9.69 -1.02
C TYR A 179 -1.37 11.02 -1.12
N GLU A 180 -1.15 11.81 -2.17
CA GLU A 180 -1.82 13.09 -2.39
C GLU A 180 -3.34 12.91 -2.49
N GLY A 181 -3.80 11.84 -3.14
CA GLY A 181 -5.23 11.53 -3.19
C GLY A 181 -5.78 11.05 -1.85
N ILE A 182 -4.97 10.32 -1.07
CA ILE A 182 -5.37 9.92 0.30
C ILE A 182 -5.53 11.16 1.17
N ASP A 183 -4.62 12.12 1.11
CA ASP A 183 -4.72 13.38 1.85
C ASP A 183 -5.98 14.17 1.45
N LEU A 184 -6.31 14.23 0.15
CA LEU A 184 -7.57 14.84 -0.31
C LEU A 184 -8.82 14.13 0.24
N ALA A 185 -8.79 12.80 0.32
CA ALA A 185 -9.85 12.00 0.93
C ALA A 185 -10.00 12.27 2.42
N LEU A 186 -8.89 12.28 3.16
CA LEU A 186 -8.87 12.53 4.60
C LEU A 186 -9.27 13.98 4.95
N ALA A 187 -8.96 14.94 4.07
CA ALA A 187 -9.40 16.33 4.18
C ALA A 187 -10.91 16.52 3.91
N GLY A 188 -11.65 15.46 3.54
CA GLY A 188 -13.08 15.54 3.24
C GLY A 188 -13.42 16.34 1.97
N SER A 189 -12.43 16.55 1.08
CA SER A 189 -12.56 17.41 -0.10
C SER A 189 -13.19 16.70 -1.32
N LEU A 190 -13.47 15.41 -1.22
CA LEU A 190 -13.95 14.59 -2.32
C LEU A 190 -15.45 14.31 -2.21
N ALA A 191 -16.17 14.49 -3.32
CA ALA A 191 -17.55 14.07 -3.43
C ALA A 191 -17.66 12.54 -3.38
N ILE A 192 -18.73 12.02 -2.75
CA ILE A 192 -18.97 10.57 -2.54
C ILE A 192 -18.81 9.75 -3.82
N GLY A 193 -19.53 10.13 -4.89
CA GLY A 193 -19.46 9.41 -6.17
C GLY A 193 -18.09 9.50 -6.85
N PHE A 194 -17.39 10.61 -6.65
CA PHE A 194 -16.07 10.83 -7.21
C PHE A 194 -15.01 9.98 -6.49
N ALA A 195 -15.13 9.79 -5.18
CA ALA A 195 -14.26 8.89 -4.43
C ALA A 195 -14.38 7.44 -4.94
N PHE A 196 -15.60 6.93 -5.16
CA PHE A 196 -15.79 5.61 -5.77
C PHE A 196 -15.13 5.49 -7.15
N LEU A 197 -15.27 6.52 -7.99
CA LEU A 197 -14.62 6.57 -9.30
C LEU A 197 -13.10 6.49 -9.16
N LEU A 198 -12.49 7.32 -8.31
CA LEU A 198 -11.03 7.32 -8.10
C LEU A 198 -10.52 5.97 -7.59
N GLY A 199 -11.23 5.32 -6.68
CA GLY A 199 -10.91 3.97 -6.22
C GLY A 199 -10.90 2.95 -7.36
N ALA A 200 -11.91 2.97 -8.23
CA ALA A 200 -11.98 2.11 -9.41
C ALA A 200 -10.87 2.43 -10.44
N ILE A 201 -10.56 3.70 -10.66
CA ILE A 201 -9.47 4.11 -11.56
C ILE A 201 -8.12 3.65 -11.02
N LYS A 202 -7.86 3.77 -9.70
CA LYS A 202 -6.59 3.31 -9.11
C LYS A 202 -6.41 1.79 -9.24
N ILE A 203 -7.48 1.01 -9.14
CA ILE A 203 -7.47 -0.43 -9.45
C ILE A 203 -6.97 -0.66 -10.87
N LEU A 204 -7.56 0.00 -11.86
CA LEU A 204 -7.19 -0.18 -13.27
C LEU A 204 -5.76 0.31 -13.55
N ALA A 205 -5.42 1.51 -13.10
CA ALA A 205 -4.11 2.12 -13.30
C ALA A 205 -2.97 1.24 -12.74
N THR A 206 -3.15 0.69 -11.54
CA THR A 206 -2.15 -0.18 -10.91
C THR A 206 -2.07 -1.53 -11.62
N SER A 207 -3.22 -2.09 -12.03
CA SER A 207 -3.29 -3.34 -12.80
C SER A 207 -2.58 -3.20 -14.16
N PHE A 208 -2.79 -2.10 -14.88
CA PHE A 208 -2.08 -1.86 -16.15
C PHE A 208 -0.60 -1.58 -15.96
N THR A 209 -0.23 -0.85 -14.90
CA THR A 209 1.18 -0.54 -14.62
C THR A 209 1.98 -1.79 -14.30
N ILE A 210 1.54 -2.59 -13.31
CA ILE A 210 2.30 -3.75 -12.84
C ILE A 210 2.00 -4.97 -13.71
N GLY A 211 0.74 -5.19 -14.08
CA GLY A 211 0.33 -6.36 -14.87
C GLY A 211 0.92 -6.41 -16.28
N SER A 212 1.36 -5.27 -16.82
CA SER A 212 2.08 -5.21 -18.10
C SER A 212 3.59 -5.51 -18.01
N GLY A 213 4.11 -5.74 -16.80
CA GLY A 213 5.53 -6.00 -16.53
C GLY A 213 6.26 -4.87 -15.78
N GLY A 214 5.54 -3.81 -15.37
CA GLY A 214 6.11 -2.79 -14.48
C GLY A 214 6.44 -3.34 -13.10
N SER A 215 7.35 -2.68 -12.37
CA SER A 215 7.78 -3.14 -11.05
C SER A 215 7.42 -2.12 -9.96
N GLY A 216 6.86 -2.61 -8.86
CA GLY A 216 6.55 -1.81 -7.68
C GLY A 216 5.73 -2.61 -6.66
N GLY A 217 5.32 -1.96 -5.58
CA GLY A 217 4.47 -2.53 -4.55
C GLY A 217 2.99 -2.28 -4.81
N ILE A 218 2.12 -3.18 -4.32
CA ILE A 218 0.67 -3.01 -4.35
C ILE A 218 0.11 -2.43 -3.04
N PHE A 219 0.95 -2.21 -2.03
CA PHE A 219 0.53 -1.77 -0.70
C PHE A 219 -0.08 -0.36 -0.72
N ALA A 220 0.65 0.66 -1.20
CA ALA A 220 0.10 2.01 -1.28
C ALA A 220 -1.14 2.12 -2.19
N PRO A 221 -1.21 1.50 -3.38
CA PRO A 221 -2.46 1.44 -4.15
C PRO A 221 -3.62 0.83 -3.35
N SER A 222 -3.38 -0.20 -2.54
CA SER A 222 -4.42 -0.81 -1.71
C SER A 222 -4.90 0.15 -0.60
N LEU A 223 -4.01 0.93 0.01
CA LEU A 223 -4.38 2.01 0.94
C LEU A 223 -5.22 3.08 0.25
N PHE A 224 -4.82 3.50 -0.96
CA PHE A 224 -5.56 4.48 -1.75
C PHE A 224 -6.99 4.00 -2.04
N ILE A 225 -7.12 2.77 -2.55
CA ILE A 225 -8.41 2.14 -2.84
C ILE A 225 -9.24 2.11 -1.53
N GLY A 226 -8.64 1.69 -0.42
CA GLY A 226 -9.25 1.72 0.90
C GLY A 226 -9.80 3.09 1.29
N ALA A 227 -8.98 4.14 1.20
CA ALA A 227 -9.37 5.50 1.53
C ALA A 227 -10.51 6.02 0.65
N MET A 228 -10.43 5.81 -0.66
CA MET A 228 -11.45 6.25 -1.63
C MET A 228 -12.80 5.58 -1.40
N PHE A 229 -12.83 4.24 -1.33
CA PHE A 229 -14.06 3.52 -1.03
C PHE A 229 -14.56 3.82 0.39
N GLY A 230 -13.65 4.05 1.34
CA GLY A 230 -13.98 4.45 2.71
C GLY A 230 -14.70 5.79 2.78
N VAL A 231 -14.22 6.82 2.07
CA VAL A 231 -14.92 8.11 1.92
C VAL A 231 -16.28 7.91 1.26
N GLY A 232 -16.34 7.08 0.22
CA GLY A 232 -17.60 6.76 -0.47
C GLY A 232 -18.65 6.15 0.48
N PHE A 233 -18.33 5.03 1.14
CA PHE A 233 -19.27 4.36 2.04
C PHE A 233 -19.54 5.15 3.32
N GLY A 234 -18.53 5.79 3.91
CA GLY A 234 -18.70 6.66 5.08
C GLY A 234 -19.65 7.82 4.78
N GLY A 235 -19.52 8.45 3.61
CA GLY A 235 -20.45 9.48 3.16
C GLY A 235 -21.88 8.94 2.94
N LEU A 236 -22.03 7.75 2.37
CA LEU A 236 -23.34 7.10 2.24
C LEU A 236 -23.98 6.79 3.60
N PHE A 237 -23.20 6.31 4.58
CA PHE A 237 -23.69 6.05 5.92
C PHE A 237 -24.12 7.32 6.64
N LYS A 238 -23.37 8.42 6.48
CA LYS A 238 -23.77 9.74 7.00
C LYS A 238 -25.08 10.24 6.40
N LEU A 239 -25.32 9.99 5.11
CA LEU A 239 -26.59 10.33 4.46
C LEU A 239 -27.75 9.42 4.92
N ALA A 240 -27.50 8.12 5.10
CA ALA A 240 -28.52 7.15 5.48
C ALA A 240 -28.88 7.18 6.97
N PHE A 241 -27.90 7.45 7.84
CA PHE A 241 -28.02 7.41 9.29
C PHE A 241 -27.41 8.67 9.96
N PRO A 242 -27.93 9.88 9.68
CA PRO A 242 -27.32 11.15 10.12
C PRO A 242 -27.33 11.38 11.63
N LEU A 243 -28.17 10.66 12.38
CA LEU A 243 -28.20 10.72 13.85
C LEU A 243 -27.16 9.78 14.49
N LEU A 244 -26.72 8.78 13.72
CA LEU A 244 -25.75 7.78 14.15
C LEU A 244 -24.32 8.27 13.87
N VAL A 245 -24.07 8.67 12.62
CA VAL A 245 -22.76 9.05 12.03
C VAL A 245 -22.61 10.56 11.89
#